data_AF-A0AAD8BVQ2-F1
#
_entry.id   AF-A0AAD8BVQ2-F1
#
_cell.length_a   1.000
_cell.length_b   1.000
_cell.length_c   1.000
_cell.angle_alpha   90.00
_cell.angle_beta   90.00
_cell.angle_gamma   90.00
#
_symmetry.space_group_name_H-M   'P 1'
#
loop_
_entity.id
_entity.type
_entity.pdbx_description
1 polymer ?
#
loop_
_entity_poly.entity_id
_entity_poly.type
_entity_poly.pdbx_seq_one_letter_code
_entity_poly.pdbx_strand_id
1 'polypeptide(L)'
;MSNSELSNIHLSSDSDQGEQGRRDSKNDHFIGITSPISLDPDANPDDEEEKQRLIAQVLERQNTLDDLSSRVDSVKVENLKLKSENQVLGQYIENLMAASSVFSSASPKAKKK
;
A
#
# COMPACT_ATOMS: atom_id res chain seq x y z
N MET A 1 11.87 -44.56 -11.34
CA MET A 1 11.47 -43.92 -12.60
C MET A 1 10.67 -42.68 -12.19
N SER A 2 11.34 -41.64 -11.70
CA SER A 2 12.00 -40.57 -12.48
C SER A 2 10.97 -39.73 -13.23
N ASN A 3 10.63 -38.58 -12.65
CA ASN A 3 10.41 -37.34 -13.39
C ASN A 3 11.31 -36.28 -12.77
N SER A 4 12.55 -36.27 -13.26
CA SER A 4 13.29 -35.04 -13.59
C SER A 4 12.32 -34.14 -14.38
N GLU A 5 12.20 -32.84 -14.14
CA GLU A 5 13.13 -31.84 -14.65
C GLU A 5 12.78 -30.49 -14.01
N LEU A 6 13.59 -30.07 -13.04
CA LEU A 6 13.85 -28.65 -12.85
C LEU A 6 14.75 -28.23 -14.02
N SER A 7 14.22 -27.51 -15.00
CA SER A 7 15.07 -26.82 -15.96
C SER A 7 14.45 -25.51 -16.45
N ASN A 8 15.13 -24.44 -16.04
CA ASN A 8 15.48 -23.26 -16.84
C ASN A 8 14.36 -22.44 -17.48
N ILE A 9 13.87 -21.44 -16.73
CA ILE A 9 13.27 -20.26 -17.33
C ILE A 9 14.38 -19.46 -18.02
N HIS A 10 14.30 -19.37 -19.34
CA HIS A 10 15.24 -18.66 -20.22
C HIS A 10 15.05 -17.14 -20.04
N LEU A 11 16.08 -16.44 -19.55
CA LEU A 11 16.16 -14.98 -19.58
C LEU A 11 16.46 -14.54 -21.02
N SER A 12 15.47 -14.00 -21.74
CA SER A 12 15.74 -13.32 -23.01
C SER A 12 16.29 -11.93 -22.76
N SER A 13 17.60 -11.81 -22.91
CA SER A 13 18.31 -10.57 -23.21
C SER A 13 18.24 -10.33 -24.72
N ASP A 14 17.57 -9.26 -25.16
CA ASP A 14 17.65 -8.67 -26.50
C ASP A 14 16.71 -7.45 -26.52
N SER A 15 17.00 -6.29 -27.09
CA SER A 15 18.18 -5.69 -27.68
C SER A 15 17.87 -4.20 -27.76
N ASP A 16 18.87 -3.38 -27.48
CA ASP A 16 18.82 -1.93 -27.61
C ASP A 16 18.82 -1.56 -29.11
N GLN A 17 17.65 -1.20 -29.64
CA GLN A 17 17.55 -0.54 -30.94
C GLN A 17 17.20 0.93 -30.74
N GLY A 18 18.25 1.75 -30.76
CA GLY A 18 18.13 3.18 -30.95
C GLY A 18 17.62 3.49 -32.34
N GLU A 19 16.47 4.17 -32.42
CA GLU A 19 16.12 5.02 -33.54
C GLU A 19 16.16 6.48 -33.11
N GLN A 20 17.19 7.19 -33.57
CA GLN A 20 17.23 8.64 -33.59
C GLN A 20 16.38 9.14 -34.76
N GLY A 21 15.41 10.02 -34.48
CA GLY A 21 14.56 10.57 -35.54
C GLY A 21 13.62 11.71 -35.15
N ARG A 22 14.16 12.79 -34.56
CA ARG A 22 13.66 14.18 -34.54
C ARG A 22 12.16 14.43 -34.87
N ARG A 23 11.44 14.99 -33.89
CA ARG A 23 10.94 16.37 -33.96
C ARG A 23 10.30 16.80 -32.63
N ASP A 24 10.76 17.96 -32.16
CA ASP A 24 10.25 18.70 -31.01
C ASP A 24 8.73 18.86 -31.06
N SER A 25 8.06 18.39 -30.02
CA SER A 25 6.77 18.94 -29.62
C SER A 25 6.73 18.92 -28.09
N LYS A 26 7.35 19.95 -27.51
CA LYS A 26 7.22 20.27 -26.08
C LYS A 26 5.75 20.55 -25.80
N ASN A 27 5.03 19.51 -25.41
CA ASN A 27 3.79 19.68 -24.66
C ASN A 27 3.76 18.67 -23.51
N ASP A 28 4.88 18.61 -22.78
CA ASP A 28 4.81 18.29 -21.36
C ASP A 28 4.18 19.51 -20.69
N HIS A 29 2.84 19.50 -20.61
CA HIS A 29 2.13 20.28 -19.60
C HIS A 29 2.48 19.65 -18.25
N PHE A 30 3.73 19.88 -17.84
CA PHE A 30 4.20 19.75 -16.49
C PHE A 30 3.14 20.43 -15.62
N ILE A 31 2.47 19.61 -14.82
CA ILE A 31 1.60 20.03 -13.72
C ILE A 31 2.54 20.66 -12.68
N GLY A 32 3.04 21.84 -13.03
CA GLY A 32 3.74 22.75 -12.17
C GLY A 32 2.69 23.60 -11.52
N ILE A 33 2.67 23.55 -10.19
CA ILE A 33 1.91 24.41 -9.29
C ILE A 33 2.35 25.86 -9.53
N THR A 34 1.85 26.44 -10.61
CA THR A 34 1.83 27.87 -10.87
C THR A 34 0.49 28.10 -11.57
N SER A 35 -0.59 28.03 -10.79
CA SER A 35 -1.82 28.68 -11.20
C SER A 35 -1.42 30.09 -11.63
N PRO A 36 -1.75 30.54 -12.86
CA PRO A 36 -1.71 31.97 -13.10
C PRO A 36 -2.63 32.55 -12.03
N ILE A 37 -2.08 33.40 -11.17
CA ILE A 37 -2.89 34.40 -10.49
C ILE A 37 -3.49 35.20 -11.65
N SER A 38 -4.63 34.72 -12.15
CA SER A 38 -5.49 35.47 -13.03
C SER A 38 -5.97 36.63 -12.17
N LEU A 39 -5.17 37.71 -12.20
CA LEU A 39 -5.61 39.05 -11.90
C LEU A 39 -6.62 39.37 -13.01
N ASP A 40 -7.82 38.83 -12.87
CA ASP A 40 -8.96 39.34 -13.62
C ASP A 40 -9.13 40.78 -13.12
N PRO A 41 -8.90 41.80 -13.95
CA PRO A 41 -8.93 43.19 -13.50
C PRO A 41 -10.33 43.62 -13.01
N ASP A 42 -11.34 42.77 -13.19
CA ASP A 42 -12.74 42.96 -12.77
C ASP A 42 -13.15 42.02 -11.62
N ALA A 43 -12.21 41.27 -11.02
CA ALA A 43 -12.50 40.47 -9.84
C ALA A 43 -12.77 41.39 -8.63
N ASN A 44 -13.95 41.25 -8.03
CA ASN A 44 -14.29 41.92 -6.79
C ASN A 44 -13.30 41.48 -5.69
N PRO A 45 -12.62 42.39 -4.97
CA PRO A 45 -11.66 42.01 -3.92
C PRO A 45 -12.24 41.07 -2.85
N ASP A 46 -13.55 41.15 -2.58
CA ASP A 46 -14.24 40.26 -1.65
C ASP A 46 -14.25 38.80 -2.13
N ASP A 47 -14.39 38.57 -3.45
CA ASP A 47 -14.41 37.23 -4.05
C ASP A 47 -13.01 36.59 -4.01
N GLU A 48 -11.96 37.40 -4.18
CA GLU A 48 -10.58 36.94 -4.03
C GLU A 48 -10.27 36.55 -2.59
N GLU A 49 -10.76 37.32 -1.61
CA GLU A 49 -10.59 37.01 -0.20
C GLU A 49 -11.33 35.72 0.18
N GLU A 50 -12.58 35.54 -0.28
CA GLU A 50 -13.34 34.31 -0.03
C GLU A 50 -12.62 33.10 -0.64
N LYS A 51 -12.14 33.22 -1.88
CA LYS A 51 -11.35 32.19 -2.54
C LYS A 51 -10.09 31.85 -1.74
N GLN A 52 -9.36 32.85 -1.23
CA GLN A 52 -8.18 32.62 -0.39
C GLN A 52 -8.54 31.88 0.92
N ARG A 53 -9.65 32.25 1.57
CA ARG A 53 -10.13 31.56 2.79
C ARG A 53 -10.51 30.11 2.50
N LEU A 54 -11.20 29.84 1.39
CA LEU A 54 -11.55 28.49 0.96
C LEU A 54 -10.31 27.65 0.67
N ILE A 55 -9.31 28.22 -0.02
CA ILE A 55 -8.03 27.56 -0.28
C ILE A 55 -7.34 27.20 1.04
N ALA A 56 -7.25 28.12 2.00
CA ALA A 56 -6.62 27.86 3.29
C ALA A 56 -7.31 26.70 4.04
N GLN A 57 -8.64 26.67 4.03
CA GLN A 57 -9.41 25.60 4.67
C GLN A 57 -9.21 24.24 3.99
N VAL A 58 -9.12 24.22 2.66
CA VAL A 58 -8.83 23.01 1.91
C VAL A 58 -7.43 22.49 2.23
N LEU A 59 -6.43 23.36 2.33
CA LEU A 59 -5.06 22.99 2.69
C LEU A 59 -4.97 22.42 4.12
N GLU A 60 -5.64 23.04 5.09
CA GLU A 60 -5.70 22.53 6.46
C GLU A 60 -6.33 21.13 6.53
N ARG A 61 -7.42 20.92 5.79
CA ARG A 61 -8.08 19.60 5.71
C ARG A 61 -7.20 18.57 5.03
N GLN A 62 -6.48 18.93 3.97
CA GLN A 62 -5.54 18.03 3.29
C GLN A 62 -4.43 17.59 4.24
N ASN A 63 -3.83 18.54 4.99
CA ASN A 63 -2.82 18.23 6.00
C ASN A 63 -3.37 17.26 7.07
N THR A 64 -4.55 17.56 7.62
CA THR A 64 -5.17 16.70 8.66
C THR A 64 -5.50 15.30 8.12
N LEU A 65 -5.95 15.20 6.87
CA LEU A 65 -6.26 13.93 6.24
C LEU A 65 -5.00 13.10 5.96
N ASP A 66 -3.92 13.74 5.51
CA ASP A 66 -2.63 13.09 5.28
C ASP A 66 -2.05 12.52 6.58
N ASP A 67 -2.06 13.33 7.65
CA ASP A 67 -1.64 12.90 8.99
C ASP A 67 -2.43 11.67 9.48
N LEU A 68 -3.76 11.70 9.31
CA LEU A 68 -4.61 10.58 9.70
C LEU A 68 -4.34 9.34 8.83
N SER A 69 -4.14 9.53 7.52
CA SER A 69 -3.84 8.44 6.58
C SER A 69 -2.53 7.75 6.95
N SER A 70 -1.47 8.52 7.20
CA SER A 70 -0.17 8.02 7.63
C SER A 70 -0.25 7.24 8.95
N ARG A 71 -1.03 7.76 9.91
CA ARG A 71 -1.25 7.08 11.20
C ARG A 71 -2.02 5.76 11.03
N VAL A 72 -3.04 5.73 10.17
CA VAL A 72 -3.78 4.51 9.84
C VAL A 72 -2.85 3.46 9.24
N ASP A 73 -1.99 3.84 8.30
CA ASP A 73 -1.05 2.90 7.68
C ASP A 73 -0.01 2.37 8.68
N SER A 74 0.47 3.22 9.59
CA SER A 74 1.34 2.80 10.70
C SER A 74 0.66 1.75 11.59
N VAL A 75 -0.61 1.97 11.96
CA VAL A 75 -1.39 1.02 12.76
C VAL A 75 -1.64 -0.29 12.01
N LYS A 76 -1.89 -0.26 10.69
CA LYS A 76 -2.04 -1.47 9.88
C LYS A 76 -0.76 -2.30 9.89
N VAL A 77 0.40 -1.67 9.72
CA VAL A 77 1.71 -2.36 9.74
C VAL A 77 1.94 -3.04 11.08
N GLU A 78 1.71 -2.33 12.20
CA GLU A 78 1.83 -2.90 13.54
C GLU A 78 0.85 -4.07 13.75
N ASN A 79 -0.39 -3.92 13.31
CA ASN A 79 -1.39 -4.98 13.41
C ASN A 79 -0.99 -6.25 12.65
N LEU A 80 -0.44 -6.10 11.44
CA LEU A 80 0.07 -7.23 10.65
C LEU A 80 1.23 -7.93 11.35
N LYS A 81 2.16 -7.16 11.94
CA LYS A 81 3.26 -7.70 12.73
C LYS A 81 2.73 -8.53 13.90
N LEU A 82 1.81 -7.98 14.70
CA LEU A 82 1.22 -8.69 15.85
C LEU A 82 0.46 -9.94 15.43
N LYS A 83 -0.27 -9.90 14.31
CA LYS A 83 -0.94 -11.10 13.76
C LYS A 83 0.05 -12.18 13.36
N SER A 84 1.16 -11.82 12.71
CA SER A 84 2.19 -12.78 12.33
C SER A 84 2.86 -13.42 13.55
N GLU A 85 3.15 -12.64 14.58
CA GLU A 85 3.74 -13.14 15.84
C GLU A 85 2.76 -14.08 16.56
N ASN A 86 1.50 -13.67 16.69
CA ASN A 86 0.46 -14.50 17.29
C ASN A 86 0.22 -15.80 16.52
N GLN A 87 0.35 -15.80 15.19
CA GLN A 87 0.26 -17.02 14.39
C GLN A 87 1.40 -18.01 14.74
N VAL A 88 2.64 -17.50 14.82
CA VAL A 88 3.80 -18.33 15.19
C VAL A 88 3.65 -18.88 16.61
N LEU A 89 3.26 -18.04 17.56
CA LEU A 89 3.02 -18.45 18.96
C LEU A 89 1.87 -19.46 19.05
N GLY A 90 0.78 -19.24 18.32
CA GLY A 90 -0.35 -20.16 18.25
C GLY A 90 0.08 -21.55 17.77
N GLN A 91 0.84 -21.61 16.68
CA GLN A 91 1.35 -22.88 16.16
C GLN A 91 2.28 -23.58 17.16
N TYR A 92 3.13 -22.82 17.87
CA TYR A 92 4.00 -23.38 18.91
C TYR A 92 3.19 -24.03 20.03
N ILE A 93 2.13 -23.36 20.50
CA ILE A 93 1.23 -23.90 21.53
C ILE A 93 0.51 -25.15 21.01
N GLU A 94 -0.03 -25.14 19.78
CA GLU A 94 -0.67 -26.30 19.16
C GLU A 94 0.28 -27.49 19.07
N ASN A 95 1.52 -27.27 18.65
CA ASN A 95 2.53 -28.32 18.55
C ASN A 95 2.85 -28.93 19.92
N LEU A 96 2.96 -28.10 20.96
CA LEU A 96 3.16 -28.58 22.32
C LEU A 96 1.96 -29.38 22.83
N MET A 97 0.73 -28.93 22.58
CA MET A 97 -0.49 -29.66 22.94
C MET A 97 -0.60 -31.00 22.22
N ALA A 98 -0.22 -31.07 20.93
CA ALA A 98 -0.24 -32.28 20.13
C ALA A 98 0.85 -33.29 20.53
N ALA A 99 2.06 -32.81 20.84
CA ALA A 99 3.17 -33.66 21.27
C ALA A 99 3.06 -34.13 22.73
N SER A 100 2.32 -33.39 23.57
CA SER A 100 2.05 -33.78 24.95
C SER A 100 0.89 -34.76 25.05
N SER A 101 1.18 -36.01 25.39
CA SER A 101 0.18 -37.06 25.68
C SER A 101 -0.82 -36.69 26.80
N VAL A 102 -0.54 -35.65 27.59
CA VAL A 102 -1.35 -35.23 28.75
C VAL A 102 -2.69 -34.60 28.35
N PHE A 103 -2.81 -34.06 27.13
CA PHE A 103 -4.08 -33.46 26.65
C PHE A 103 -4.96 -34.43 25.83
N SER A 104 -4.43 -35.59 25.42
CA SER A 104 -5.19 -36.60 24.66
C SER A 104 -6.09 -37.49 25.53
N SER A 105 -5.85 -37.57 26.85
CA SER A 105 -6.60 -38.43 27.77
C SER A 105 -7.96 -37.86 28.23
N ALA A 106 -8.34 -36.66 27.80
CA ALA A 106 -9.62 -36.04 28.15
C ALA A 106 -10.73 -36.18 27.07
N SER A 107 -10.53 -37.02 26.04
CA SER A 107 -11.62 -37.39 25.13
C SER A 107 -12.24 -38.73 25.58
N PRO A 108 -13.49 -38.75 26.08
CA PRO A 108 -14.23 -39.99 26.18
C PRO A 108 -14.50 -40.47 24.74
N LYS A 109 -13.81 -41.53 24.32
CA LYS A 109 -14.13 -42.24 23.08
C LYS A 109 -15.58 -42.70 23.18
N ALA A 110 -16.51 -41.96 22.57
CA ALA A 110 -17.88 -42.40 22.38
C ALA A 110 -17.85 -43.70 21.57
N LYS A 111 -17.97 -44.83 22.26
CA LYS A 111 -18.10 -46.15 21.64
C LYS A 111 -19.42 -46.13 20.85
N LYS A 112 -19.33 -46.11 19.51
CA LYS A 112 -20.47 -46.38 18.65
C LYS A 112 -20.86 -47.86 18.85
N LYS A 113 -22.15 -48.06 19.09
CA LYS A 113 -22.82 -49.35 19.32
C LYS A 113 -23.13 -50.03 17.98
#